data_AF-A0A833IP67-F1
#
_entry.id   AF-A0A833IP67-F1
#
_cell.length_a   1.000
_cell.length_b   1.000
_cell.length_c   1.000
_cell.angle_alpha   90.00
_cell.angle_beta   90.00
_cell.angle_gamma   90.00
#
_symmetry.space_group_name_H-M   'P 1'
#
loop_
_entity.id
_entity.type
_entity.pdbx_description
1 polymer ?
#
loop_
_entity_poly.entity_id
_entity_poly.type
_entity_poly.pdbx_seq_one_letter_code
_entity_poly.pdbx_strand_id
1 'polypeptide(L)' 'MSKKIEHNGNTFEIRCATFEDRYAVGVFLNDSQVSPEYSAKIDVAQDYFSQHKQRILDALIEIAESDIRNDMYFKA' A
#
# COMPACT_ATOMS: atom_id res chain seq x y z
N MET A 1 -1.99 1.76 -9.62
CA MET A 1 -3.38 1.83 -9.12
C MET A 1 -3.36 2.71 -7.88
N SER A 2 -4.32 3.61 -7.70
CA SER A 2 -4.46 4.37 -6.46
C SER A 2 -5.88 4.31 -5.91
N LYS A 3 -6.00 4.33 -4.59
CA LYS A 3 -7.25 4.31 -3.83
C LYS A 3 -7.26 5.49 -2.87
N LYS A 4 -8.40 6.16 -2.73
CA LYS A 4 -8.57 7.27 -1.79
C LYS A 4 -9.41 6.84 -0.59
N ILE A 5 -9.04 7.31 0.59
CA ILE A 5 -9.77 7.06 1.84
C ILE A 5 -9.86 8.36 2.64
N GLU A 6 -11.05 8.63 3.17
CA GLU A 6 -11.28 9.76 4.06
C GLU A 6 -11.20 9.29 5.52
N HIS A 7 -10.42 10.00 6.33
CA HIS A 7 -10.30 9.74 7.75
C HIS A 7 -9.93 11.03 8.49
N ASN A 8 -10.61 11.33 9.59
CA ASN A 8 -10.36 12.53 10.41
C ASN A 8 -10.30 13.85 9.61
N GLY A 9 -11.14 14.00 8.58
CA GLY A 9 -11.19 15.20 7.73
C GLY A 9 -10.04 15.32 6.71
N ASN A 10 -9.18 14.32 6.61
CA ASN A 10 -8.09 14.23 5.63
C ASN A 10 -8.44 13.22 4.53
N THR A 11 -8.02 13.51 3.29
CA THR A 11 -8.10 12.56 2.17
C THR A 11 -6.73 11.95 1.93
N PHE A 12 -6.57 10.69 2.28
CA PHE A 12 -5.36 9.93 2.02
C PHE A 12 -5.43 9.27 0.65
N GLU A 13 -4.28 9.17 -0.02
CA GLU A 13 -4.11 8.41 -1.26
C GLU A 13 -3.17 7.22 -1.02
N ILE A 14 -3.69 6.02 -1.18
CA ILE A 14 -2.94 4.78 -1.18
C ILE A 14 -2.49 4.51 -2.61
N ARG A 15 -1.18 4.56 -2.86
CA ARG A 15 -0.57 4.34 -4.18
C ARG A 15 0.10 2.98 -4.21
N CYS A 16 -0.15 2.21 -5.27
CA CYS A 16 0.44 0.88 -5.45
C CYS A 16 1.47 0.89 -6.58
N ALA A 17 2.63 0.29 -6.32
CA ALA A 17 3.69 0.06 -7.30
C ALA A 17 3.95 -1.45 -7.46
N THR A 18 4.25 -1.87 -8.69
CA THR A 18 4.68 -3.23 -9.01
C THR A 18 6.08 -3.15 -9.59
N PHE A 19 7.00 -3.90 -9.01
CA PHE A 19 8.36 -4.09 -9.49
C PHE A 19 8.52 -5.53 -9.99
N GLU A 20 9.65 -5.84 -10.63
CA GLU A 20 9.91 -7.17 -11.19
C GLU A 20 9.85 -8.30 -10.13
N ASP A 21 10.22 -8.00 -8.88
CA ASP A 21 10.36 -8.98 -7.80
C ASP A 21 9.53 -8.66 -6.54
N ARG A 22 8.80 -7.54 -6.52
CA ARG A 22 8.04 -7.12 -5.34
C ARG A 22 6.82 -6.24 -5.66
N TYR A 23 5.84 -6.30 -4.77
CA TYR A 23 4.73 -5.36 -4.74
C TYR A 23 4.92 -4.38 -3.59
N ALA A 24 4.56 -3.12 -3.82
CA ALA A 24 4.69 -2.06 -2.82
C ALA A 24 3.45 -1.17 -2.76
N VAL A 25 3.15 -0.68 -1.57
CA VAL A 25 2.05 0.24 -1.27
C VAL A 25 2.58 1.35 -0.37
N GLY A 26 2.26 2.61 -0.71
CA GLY A 26 2.57 3.78 0.11
C GLY A 26 1.34 4.65 0.32
N VAL A 27 1.27 5.29 1.49
CA VAL A 27 0.18 6.23 1.84
C VAL A 27 0.68 7.66 1.71
N PHE A 28 -0.11 8.49 1.03
CA PHE A 28 0.19 9.88 0.75
C PHE A 28 -0.92 10.80 1.27
N LEU A 29 -0.52 11.93 1.83
CA LEU A 29 -1.40 13.04 2.20
C LEU A 29 -0.81 14.33 1.62
N ASN A 30 -1.59 15.07 0.84
CA ASN A 30 -1.12 16.27 0.13
C ASN A 30 0.20 16.02 -0.64
N ASP A 31 0.24 14.92 -1.39
CA ASP A 31 1.40 14.44 -2.16
C ASP A 31 2.65 14.05 -1.35
N SER A 32 2.63 14.17 -0.03
CA SER A 32 3.70 13.75 0.86
C SER A 32 3.45 12.35 1.39
N GLN A 33 4.47 11.48 1.38
CA GLN A 33 4.34 10.14 1.93
C GLN A 33 4.31 10.21 3.46
N VAL A 34 3.24 9.67 4.05
CA VAL A 34 2.96 9.73 5.50
C VAL A 34 3.02 8.35 6.17
N SER A 35 3.41 7.29 5.45
CA SER A 35 3.62 5.96 6.01
C SER A 35 4.94 5.36 5.54
N PRO A 36 5.46 4.34 6.24
CA PRO A 36 6.41 3.41 5.63
C PRO A 36 5.86 2.83 4.31
N GLU A 37 6.75 2.36 3.45
CA GLU A 37 6.38 1.54 2.30
C GLU A 37 6.05 0.12 2.80
N TYR A 38 4.83 -0.34 2.55
CA TYR A 38 4.45 -1.74 2.76
C TYR A 38 4.84 -2.52 1.52
N SER A 39 5.70 -3.53 1.66
CA SER A 39 6.13 -4.32 0.50
C SER A 39 6.15 -5.81 0.80
N ALA A 40 5.96 -6.60 -0.26
CA ALA A 40 6.02 -8.05 -0.21
C ALA A 40 6.81 -8.56 -1.41
N LYS A 41 7.72 -9.49 -1.12
CA LYS A 41 8.51 -10.25 -2.09
C LYS A 41 8.23 -11.73 -1.87
N ILE A 42 8.09 -12.48 -2.95
CA ILE A 42 7.97 -13.95 -2.87
C ILE A 42 9.12 -14.55 -3.66
N ASP A 43 9.98 -15.30 -2.98
CA ASP A 43 11.11 -16.01 -3.58
C ASP A 43 10.65 -17.36 -4.15
N VAL A 44 9.82 -17.30 -5.19
CA VAL A 44 9.29 -18.45 -5.95
C VAL A 44 9.43 -18.19 -7.45
N ALA A 45 9.15 -19.20 -8.28
CA ALA A 45 9.11 -19.02 -9.73
C ALA A 45 8.18 -17.85 -10.13
N GLN A 46 8.62 -17.00 -11.06
CA GLN A 46 7.93 -15.76 -11.48
C GLN A 46 6.45 -15.96 -11.87
N ASP A 47 6.10 -17.14 -12.39
CA ASP A 47 4.72 -17.46 -12.79
C ASP A 47 3.79 -17.54 -11.58
N TYR A 48 4.27 -18.01 -10.44
CA TYR A 48 3.50 -18.04 -9.20
C TYR A 48 3.32 -16.62 -8.64
N PHE A 49 4.36 -15.79 -8.73
CA PHE A 49 4.31 -14.39 -8.31
C PHE A 49 3.21 -13.61 -9.05
N SER A 50 3.10 -13.82 -10.36
CA SER A 50 2.10 -13.16 -11.21
C SER A 50 0.66 -13.59 -10.89
N GLN A 51 0.44 -14.86 -10.55
CA GLN A 51 -0.89 -15.40 -10.23
C GLN A 51 -1.46 -14.87 -8.90
N HIS A 52 -0.58 -14.55 -7.95
CA HIS A 52 -0.98 -14.07 -6.62
C HIS A 52 -0.92 -12.56 -6.45
N LYS A 53 -0.55 -11.83 -7.51
CA LYS A 53 -0.42 -10.35 -7.54
C LYS A 53 -1.53 -9.63 -6.82
N GLN A 54 -2.78 -9.87 -7.22
CA GLN A 54 -3.92 -9.12 -6.72
C GLN A 54 -4.10 -9.33 -5.22
N ARG A 55 -4.00 -10.59 -4.76
CA ARG A 55 -4.17 -10.94 -3.35
C ARG A 55 -3.10 -10.30 -2.46
N ILE A 56 -1.86 -10.23 -2.93
CA ILE A 56 -0.76 -9.60 -2.20
C ILE A 56 -0.99 -8.09 -2.11
N LEU A 57 -1.34 -7.45 -3.23
CA LEU A 57 -1.67 -6.02 -3.24
C LEU A 57 -2.85 -5.69 -2.33
N ASP A 58 -3.91 -6.49 -2.37
CA ASP A 58 -5.08 -6.32 -1.52
C ASP A 58 -4.69 -6.40 -0.03
N ALA A 59 -3.86 -7.37 0.35
CA ALA A 59 -3.37 -7.48 1.73
C ALA A 59 -2.51 -6.27 2.16
N LEU A 60 -1.64 -5.76 1.27
CA LEU A 60 -0.84 -4.56 1.56
C LEU A 60 -1.72 -3.31 1.69
N ILE A 61 -2.78 -3.20 0.88
CA ILE A 61 -3.76 -2.12 0.97
C ILE A 61 -4.55 -2.22 2.29
N GLU A 62 -4.97 -3.42 2.69
CA GLU A 62 -5.70 -3.63 3.95
C GLU A 62 -4.87 -3.21 5.17
N ILE A 63 -3.57 -3.52 5.18
CA ILE A 63 -2.64 -3.05 6.22
C ILE A 63 -2.58 -1.53 6.22
N ALA A 64 -2.36 -0.91 5.06
CA ALA A 64 -2.29 0.55 4.94
C ALA A 64 -3.60 1.24 5.40
N GLU A 65 -4.75 0.67 5.07
CA GLU A 65 -6.05 1.17 5.53
C GLU A 65 -6.24 1.01 7.03
N SER A 66 -5.83 -0.13 7.58
CA SER A 66 -5.87 -0.36 9.02
C SER A 66 -5.05 0.70 9.74
N ASP A 67 -3.84 0.98 9.27
CA ASP A 67 -2.96 1.97 9.91
C ASP A 67 -3.56 3.39 9.83
N ILE A 68 -4.17 3.77 8.71
CA ILE A 68 -4.90 5.05 8.61
C ILE A 68 -6.04 5.12 9.63
N ARG A 69 -6.86 4.07 9.73
CA ARG A 69 -8.02 4.03 10.63
C ARG A 69 -7.63 4.02 12.12
N ASN A 70 -6.43 3.54 12.43
CA ASN A 70 -5.87 3.52 13.78
C ASN A 70 -4.94 4.72 14.08
N ASP A 71 -4.93 5.74 13.22
CA ASP A 71 -4.10 6.94 13.35
C ASP A 71 -2.57 6.65 13.42
N MET A 72 -2.14 5.57 12.76
CA MET A 72 -0.75 5.13 12.65
C MET A 72 -0.10 5.65 11.37
N TYR A 73 0.11 6.97 11.30
CA TYR A 73 0.84 7.63 10.20
C TYR A 73 1.69 8.78 10.72
N PHE A 74 2.72 9.15 9.94
CA PHE A 74 3.54 10.32 10.20
C PHE A 74 2.71 11.59 9.97
N LYS A 75 2.93 12.60 10.81
CA LYS A 75 2.35 13.93 10.56
C LYS A 75 3.03 14.52 9.33
N ALA A 76 2.22 14.97 8.37
CA ALA A 76 2.67 15.76 7.24
C ALA A 76 3.14 17.15 7.70
#